data_AF-A0A0A0BIQ5-F1
#
_entry.id   AF-A0A0A0BIQ5-F1
#
_cell.length_a   1.000
_cell.length_b   1.000
_cell.length_c   1.000
_cell.angle_alpha   90.00
_cell.angle_beta   90.00
_cell.angle_gamma   90.00
#
_symmetry.space_group_name_H-M   'P 1'
#
loop_
_entity.id
_entity.type
_entity.pdbx_description
1 polymer ?
#
loop_
_entity_poly.entity_id
_entity_poly.type
_entity_poly.pdbx_seq_one_letter_code
_entity_poly.pdbx_strand_id
1 'polypeptide(L)'
;MRHFNHVHQNGFTLLELVLVLFLIGLLASAGLLFTEGQQDEAYFNETQRRQTIIRDAIIRSTARVVNGQPELAGFAVDNGRLPYCLAELVASPFDLTQSASSPGFYTSPCDVSLELLKPTITASGVRTGWYGPYIQINPEQDGVRRFRDGYQNGNNPMDPNYGWVVTLAESGTEYSAPITAPINPPAEIFYLYSEGYDLSTTADDYPSLGNDDLIVADDWLAPNSFNIRFVNTSAASAISNLDSSLDWTVTLAKSSGDPNAYTSDFTFSPPGSSIPARGIYEYTVAVSSSTAFSDKLPAGYYIVSTRCDDSTATSPASCPEMTSSPYTVMVLPRQQFGPIRWNIEP
;
A
#
# COMPACT_ATOMS: atom_id res chain seq x y z
N MET A 1 55.45 -46.05 -49.87
CA MET A 1 56.28 -45.46 -48.80
C MET A 1 55.56 -44.22 -48.27
N ARG A 2 55.08 -44.24 -47.03
CA ARG A 2 54.49 -43.05 -46.37
C ARG A 2 55.55 -42.39 -45.52
N HIS A 3 55.92 -41.16 -45.85
CA HIS A 3 56.76 -40.31 -44.99
C HIS A 3 55.89 -39.75 -43.85
N PHE A 4 56.28 -40.07 -42.61
CA PHE A 4 55.81 -39.36 -41.43
C PHE A 4 56.64 -38.09 -41.27
N ASN A 5 56.03 -36.92 -41.47
CA ASN A 5 56.61 -35.65 -41.02
C ASN A 5 56.48 -35.61 -39.49
N HIS A 6 57.60 -35.73 -38.78
CA HIS A 6 57.66 -35.38 -37.36
C HIS A 6 57.65 -33.85 -37.24
N VAL A 7 56.52 -33.30 -36.80
CA VAL A 7 56.46 -31.93 -36.29
C VAL A 7 57.20 -31.93 -34.95
N HIS A 8 58.33 -31.24 -34.88
CA HIS A 8 59.02 -31.00 -33.61
C HIS A 8 58.10 -30.17 -32.71
N GLN A 9 57.59 -30.78 -31.65
CA GLN A 9 56.99 -30.04 -30.55
C GLN A 9 58.13 -29.39 -29.76
N ASN A 10 58.32 -28.08 -29.95
CA ASN A 10 59.18 -27.28 -29.08
C ASN A 10 58.51 -27.26 -27.70
N GLY A 11 59.02 -28.05 -26.77
CA GLY A 11 58.57 -28.05 -25.38
C GLY A 11 58.87 -26.68 -24.75
N PHE A 12 57.86 -26.10 -24.10
CA PHE A 12 58.00 -24.85 -23.36
C PHE A 12 59.19 -24.91 -22.41
N THR A 13 60.07 -23.92 -22.48
CA THR A 13 61.17 -23.83 -21.53
C THR A 13 60.64 -23.40 -20.17
N LEU A 14 61.30 -23.85 -19.09
CA LEU A 14 60.90 -23.50 -17.72
C LEU A 14 60.86 -21.98 -17.50
N LEU A 15 61.78 -21.24 -18.14
CA LEU A 15 61.82 -19.78 -18.08
C LEU A 15 60.60 -19.13 -18.74
N GLU A 16 60.14 -19.68 -19.86
CA GLU A 16 58.98 -19.18 -20.60
C GLU A 16 57.68 -19.45 -19.84
N LEU A 17 57.57 -20.60 -19.17
CA LEU A 17 56.46 -20.91 -18.29
C LEU A 17 56.42 -19.99 -17.05
N VAL A 18 57.58 -19.71 -16.44
CA VAL A 18 57.68 -18.76 -15.32
C VAL A 18 57.34 -17.33 -15.75
N LEU A 19 57.79 -16.91 -16.93
CA LEU A 19 57.48 -15.58 -17.47
C LEU A 19 56.00 -15.42 -17.77
N VAL A 20 55.35 -16.44 -18.32
CA VAL A 20 53.90 -16.44 -18.57
C VAL A 20 53.12 -16.40 -17.26
N LEU A 21 53.49 -17.20 -16.24
CA LEU A 21 52.85 -17.16 -14.94
C LEU A 21 53.02 -15.79 -14.25
N PHE A 22 54.19 -15.17 -14.38
CA PHE A 22 54.43 -13.83 -13.86
C PHE A 22 53.56 -12.77 -14.56
N LEU A 23 53.44 -12.84 -15.88
CA LEU A 23 52.57 -11.96 -16.67
C LEU A 23 51.08 -12.15 -16.35
N ILE A 24 50.62 -13.39 -16.23
CA ILE A 24 49.24 -13.70 -15.82
C ILE A 24 48.99 -13.18 -14.40
N GLY A 25 49.94 -13.37 -13.48
CA GLY A 25 49.86 -12.84 -12.12
C GLY A 25 49.72 -11.32 -12.09
N LEU A 26 50.56 -10.60 -12.83
CA LEU A 26 50.47 -9.13 -12.94
C LEU A 26 49.16 -8.66 -13.56
N LEU A 27 48.71 -9.31 -14.64
CA LEU A 27 47.44 -8.96 -15.30
C LEU A 27 46.24 -9.25 -14.39
N ALA A 28 46.26 -10.35 -13.65
CA ALA A 28 45.23 -10.70 -12.68
C ALA A 28 45.19 -9.70 -11.51
N SER A 29 46.35 -9.35 -10.93
CA SER A 29 46.42 -8.36 -9.85
C SER A 29 45.99 -6.97 -10.30
N ALA A 30 46.39 -6.53 -11.50
CA ALA A 30 45.94 -5.27 -12.07
C ALA A 30 44.42 -5.30 -12.33
N GLY A 31 43.90 -6.41 -12.86
CA GLY A 31 42.47 -6.60 -13.10
C GLY A 31 41.62 -6.47 -11.83
N LEU A 32 42.06 -7.04 -10.72
CA LEU A 32 41.35 -6.96 -9.43
C LEU A 32 41.23 -5.51 -8.92
N LEU A 33 42.32 -4.73 -9.00
CA LEU A 33 42.34 -3.32 -8.59
C LEU A 33 41.41 -2.43 -9.43
N PHE A 34 41.11 -2.81 -10.67
CA PHE A 34 40.14 -2.08 -11.49
C PHE A 34 38.69 -2.49 -11.22
N THR A 35 38.45 -3.68 -10.65
CA THR A 35 37.10 -4.16 -10.30
C THR A 35 36.67 -3.79 -8.89
N GLU A 36 37.62 -3.56 -7.98
CA GLU A 36 37.36 -3.02 -6.65
C GLU A 36 36.69 -1.64 -6.76
N GLY A 37 35.56 -1.45 -6.08
CA GLY A 37 34.75 -0.22 -6.12
C GLY A 37 33.66 -0.18 -7.21
N GLN A 38 33.89 -0.73 -8.42
CA GLN A 38 32.84 -0.80 -9.45
C GLN A 38 31.71 -1.76 -9.06
N GLN A 39 32.05 -2.86 -8.38
CA GLN A 39 31.07 -3.81 -7.88
C GLN A 39 30.18 -3.19 -6.80
N ASP A 40 30.75 -2.40 -5.90
CA ASP A 40 30.02 -1.78 -4.80
C ASP A 40 29.07 -0.69 -5.31
N GLU A 41 29.52 0.10 -6.29
CA GLU A 41 28.65 1.07 -6.98
C GLU A 41 27.48 0.36 -7.69
N ALA A 42 27.73 -0.79 -8.32
CA ALA A 42 26.67 -1.57 -8.96
C ALA A 42 25.64 -2.11 -7.93
N TYR A 43 26.09 -2.60 -6.77
CA TYR A 43 25.20 -3.06 -5.71
C TYR A 43 24.40 -1.92 -5.10
N PHE A 44 25.04 -0.79 -4.81
CA PHE A 44 24.36 0.40 -4.33
C PHE A 44 23.27 0.88 -5.31
N ASN A 45 23.61 1.04 -6.59
CA ASN A 45 22.67 1.45 -7.63
C ASN A 45 21.48 0.48 -7.76
N GLU A 46 21.72 -0.83 -7.65
CA GLU A 46 20.66 -1.83 -7.65
C GLU A 46 19.78 -1.72 -6.40
N THR A 47 20.34 -1.47 -5.22
CA THR A 47 19.59 -1.21 -3.98
C THR A 47 18.65 -0.01 -4.15
N GLN A 48 19.15 1.12 -4.66
CA GLN A 48 18.31 2.31 -4.92
C GLN A 48 17.17 2.02 -5.90
N ARG A 49 17.48 1.30 -6.98
CA ARG A 49 16.50 0.89 -7.98
C ARG A 49 15.43 -0.01 -7.37
N ARG A 50 15.80 -0.98 -6.54
CA ARG A 50 14.84 -1.88 -5.87
C ARG A 50 13.99 -1.16 -4.83
N GLN A 51 14.56 -0.20 -4.09
CA GLN A 51 13.81 0.66 -3.19
C GLN A 51 12.72 1.46 -3.93
N THR A 52 13.06 1.99 -5.11
CA THR A 52 12.10 2.69 -5.98
C THR A 52 10.99 1.75 -6.45
N ILE A 53 11.32 0.51 -6.83
CA ILE A 53 10.33 -0.50 -7.21
C ILE A 53 9.40 -0.82 -6.04
N ILE A 54 9.92 -0.91 -4.81
CA ILE A 54 9.10 -1.12 -3.60
C ILE A 54 8.17 0.06 -3.38
N ARG A 55 8.69 1.30 -3.46
CA ARG A 55 7.88 2.51 -3.34
C ARG A 55 6.70 2.51 -4.32
N ASP A 56 6.98 2.28 -5.61
CA ASP A 56 5.98 2.25 -6.68
C ASP A 56 4.98 1.09 -6.56
N ALA A 57 5.36 -0.01 -5.90
CA ALA A 57 4.49 -1.14 -5.59
C ALA A 57 3.55 -0.83 -4.42
N ILE A 58 4.03 -0.09 -3.40
CA ILE A 58 3.21 0.32 -2.26
C ILE A 58 2.19 1.37 -2.69
N ILE A 59 2.67 2.48 -3.26
CA ILE A 59 1.85 3.57 -3.80
C ILE A 59 2.43 3.99 -5.14
N ARG A 60 1.66 3.75 -6.20
CA ARG A 60 2.02 4.23 -7.52
C ARG A 60 1.68 5.72 -7.63
N SER A 61 2.68 6.54 -7.96
CA SER A 61 2.53 7.98 -8.10
C SER A 61 1.42 8.38 -9.09
N THR A 62 0.56 9.30 -8.67
CA THR A 62 -0.57 9.88 -9.40
C THR A 62 -0.16 10.78 -10.58
N ALA A 63 1.14 10.92 -10.85
CA ALA A 63 1.65 11.67 -12.01
C ALA A 63 1.23 11.04 -13.35
N ARG A 64 0.85 9.76 -13.36
CA ARG A 64 0.23 9.12 -14.51
C ARG A 64 -1.26 9.44 -14.54
N VAL A 65 -1.69 10.04 -15.63
CA VAL A 65 -3.10 10.35 -15.88
C VAL A 65 -3.61 9.39 -16.95
N VAL A 66 -4.59 8.56 -16.60
CA VAL A 66 -5.30 7.69 -17.55
C VAL A 66 -6.66 8.33 -17.79
N ASN A 67 -6.96 8.67 -19.06
CA ASN A 67 -8.22 9.31 -19.45
C ASN A 67 -8.54 10.62 -18.69
N GLY A 68 -7.53 11.41 -18.33
CA GLY A 68 -7.73 12.68 -17.63
C GLY A 68 -7.90 12.55 -16.10
N GLN A 69 -7.88 11.34 -15.56
CA GLN A 69 -7.92 11.08 -14.12
C GLN A 69 -6.56 10.56 -13.62
N PRO A 70 -6.09 11.01 -12.44
CA PRO A 70 -4.89 10.46 -11.84
C PRO A 70 -5.08 8.96 -11.57
N GLU A 71 -4.13 8.15 -12.04
CA GLU A 71 -4.09 6.72 -11.75
C GLU A 71 -3.62 6.54 -10.31
N LEU A 72 -4.50 6.01 -9.46
CA LEU A 72 -4.14 5.57 -8.12
C LEU A 72 -4.17 4.05 -8.09
N ALA A 73 -3.02 3.45 -7.87
CA ALA A 73 -2.84 2.01 -7.82
C ALA A 73 -1.72 1.64 -6.84
N GLY A 74 -1.68 0.38 -6.43
CA GLY A 74 -0.65 -0.13 -5.52
C GLY A 74 -1.25 -0.72 -4.26
N PHE A 75 -0.39 -1.32 -3.45
CA PHE A 75 -0.77 -2.04 -2.24
C PHE A 75 -1.65 -1.21 -1.30
N ALA A 76 -1.27 0.04 -1.01
CA ALA A 76 -1.97 0.86 -0.02
C ALA A 76 -3.37 1.25 -0.47
N VAL A 77 -3.58 1.40 -1.77
CA VAL A 77 -4.84 1.78 -2.40
C VAL A 77 -5.84 0.63 -2.31
N ASP A 78 -5.37 -0.56 -2.68
CA ASP A 78 -6.19 -1.78 -2.71
C ASP A 78 -6.52 -2.27 -1.30
N ASN A 79 -5.53 -2.24 -0.39
CA ASN A 79 -5.69 -2.77 0.98
C ASN A 79 -6.14 -1.71 2.00
N GLY A 80 -5.94 -0.41 1.74
CA GLY A 80 -6.22 0.65 2.72
C GLY A 80 -5.25 0.70 3.90
N ARG A 81 -4.06 0.12 3.74
CA ARG A 81 -2.98 0.09 4.74
C ARG A 81 -1.62 -0.10 4.05
N LEU A 82 -0.54 0.22 4.75
CA LEU A 82 0.82 -0.12 4.33
C LEU A 82 1.09 -1.63 4.51
N PRO A 83 2.02 -2.22 3.74
CA PRO A 83 2.37 -3.63 3.89
C PRO A 83 3.10 -3.86 5.23
N TYR A 84 2.85 -5.00 5.86
CA TYR A 84 3.52 -5.40 7.10
C TYR A 84 4.91 -6.00 6.85
N CYS A 85 5.16 -6.44 5.64
CA CYS A 85 6.44 -6.97 5.18
C CYS A 85 6.52 -6.94 3.65
N LEU A 86 7.72 -7.11 3.10
CA LEU A 86 7.89 -7.12 1.64
C LEU A 86 7.28 -8.36 0.96
N ALA A 87 7.09 -9.46 1.68
CA ALA A 87 6.44 -10.64 1.14
C ALA A 87 5.02 -10.37 0.64
N GLU A 88 4.30 -9.40 1.22
CA GLU A 88 2.97 -9.00 0.71
C GLU A 88 3.02 -8.34 -0.67
N LEU A 89 4.16 -7.80 -1.08
CA LEU A 89 4.33 -7.17 -2.40
C LEU A 89 4.73 -8.18 -3.48
N VAL A 90 5.38 -9.26 -3.08
CA VAL A 90 6.14 -10.17 -3.97
C VAL A 90 5.49 -11.53 -4.10
N ALA A 91 5.08 -12.11 -2.98
CA ALA A 91 4.44 -13.40 -2.98
C ALA A 91 3.03 -13.25 -3.52
N SER A 92 2.54 -14.28 -4.21
CA SER A 92 1.10 -14.52 -4.14
C SER A 92 0.84 -14.96 -2.70
N PRO A 93 0.18 -14.14 -1.86
CA PRO A 93 -0.34 -14.56 -0.61
C PRO A 93 -1.29 -15.69 -1.01
N PHE A 94 -0.98 -16.88 -0.53
CA PHE A 94 -1.96 -17.93 -0.40
C PHE A 94 -2.32 -18.63 -1.70
N ASP A 95 -2.04 -19.93 -1.69
CA ASP A 95 -3.12 -20.86 -1.94
C ASP A 95 -4.38 -20.37 -1.20
N LEU A 96 -5.28 -19.64 -1.88
CA LEU A 96 -6.51 -19.04 -1.31
C LEU A 96 -7.45 -20.08 -0.68
N THR A 97 -7.11 -21.37 -0.80
CA THR A 97 -7.74 -22.50 -0.13
C THR A 97 -7.29 -22.69 1.33
N GLN A 98 -6.11 -22.18 1.71
CA GLN A 98 -5.71 -22.08 3.12
C GLN A 98 -6.59 -21.03 3.78
N SER A 99 -7.60 -21.55 4.45
CA SER A 99 -8.59 -20.77 5.18
C SER A 99 -7.93 -20.33 6.48
N ALA A 100 -7.95 -19.02 6.74
CA ALA A 100 -7.85 -18.51 8.10
C ALA A 100 -8.89 -19.23 8.99
N SER A 101 -8.75 -19.10 10.31
CA SER A 101 -9.74 -19.63 11.25
C SER A 101 -11.15 -19.06 11.00
N SER A 102 -11.22 -17.87 10.40
CA SER A 102 -12.45 -17.15 10.07
C SER A 102 -12.76 -17.13 8.55
N PRO A 103 -14.01 -17.43 8.14
CA PRO A 103 -14.43 -17.26 6.75
C PRO A 103 -14.23 -15.82 6.26
N GLY A 104 -13.67 -15.66 5.05
CA GLY A 104 -13.40 -14.34 4.46
C GLY A 104 -12.03 -13.74 4.79
N PHE A 105 -11.20 -14.44 5.57
CA PHE A 105 -9.85 -14.00 5.93
C PHE A 105 -8.77 -14.95 5.38
N TYR A 106 -7.54 -14.43 5.26
CA TYR A 106 -6.31 -15.17 4.95
C TYR A 106 -5.23 -14.84 5.98
N THR A 107 -4.35 -15.78 6.31
CA THR A 107 -3.22 -15.56 7.22
C THR A 107 -2.14 -14.72 6.55
N SER A 108 -1.52 -13.72 7.17
CA SER A 108 -0.47 -12.90 6.54
C SER A 108 0.81 -13.70 6.25
N PRO A 109 1.55 -13.41 5.15
CA PRO A 109 2.88 -14.00 4.96
C PRO A 109 3.94 -13.40 5.91
N CYS A 110 3.63 -12.29 6.58
CA CYS A 110 4.54 -11.61 7.51
C CYS A 110 4.50 -12.24 8.92
N ASP A 111 3.34 -12.72 9.33
CA ASP A 111 3.10 -13.33 10.63
C ASP A 111 1.90 -14.27 10.53
N VAL A 112 2.08 -15.52 10.97
CA VAL A 112 1.05 -16.56 10.94
C VAL A 112 -0.13 -16.28 11.88
N SER A 113 0.05 -15.38 12.85
CA SER A 113 -0.99 -14.97 13.80
C SER A 113 -1.86 -13.81 13.28
N LEU A 114 -1.45 -13.17 12.19
CA LEU A 114 -2.16 -12.05 11.60
C LEU A 114 -3.14 -12.54 10.53
N GLU A 115 -4.44 -12.28 10.71
CA GLU A 115 -5.47 -12.58 9.71
C GLU A 115 -5.93 -11.30 9.00
N LEU A 116 -6.02 -11.35 7.67
CA LEU A 116 -6.29 -10.22 6.78
C LEU A 116 -7.49 -10.54 5.88
N LEU A 117 -8.24 -9.51 5.48
CA LEU A 117 -9.43 -9.68 4.64
C LEU A 117 -9.06 -10.20 3.25
N LYS A 118 -9.76 -11.26 2.79
CA LYS A 118 -9.60 -11.77 1.42
C LYS A 118 -10.02 -10.72 0.39
N PRO A 119 -9.37 -10.71 -0.79
CA PRO A 119 -9.76 -9.81 -1.85
C PRO A 119 -11.21 -10.00 -2.24
N THR A 120 -11.94 -8.89 -2.34
CA THR A 120 -13.37 -8.86 -2.62
C THR A 120 -13.68 -7.83 -3.68
N ILE A 121 -14.61 -8.19 -4.58
CA ILE A 121 -15.22 -7.25 -5.52
C ILE A 121 -16.65 -7.02 -5.04
N THR A 122 -16.99 -5.77 -4.76
CA THR A 122 -18.35 -5.39 -4.38
C THR A 122 -19.30 -5.49 -5.58
N ALA A 123 -20.61 -5.50 -5.33
CA ALA A 123 -21.61 -5.41 -6.39
C ALA A 123 -21.48 -4.13 -7.24
N SER A 124 -20.92 -3.06 -6.67
CA SER A 124 -20.60 -1.80 -7.38
C SER A 124 -19.28 -1.85 -8.16
N GLY A 125 -18.59 -3.00 -8.17
CA GLY A 125 -17.33 -3.19 -8.90
C GLY A 125 -16.09 -2.62 -8.19
N VAL A 126 -16.23 -2.20 -6.93
CA VAL A 126 -15.10 -1.74 -6.11
C VAL A 126 -14.28 -2.95 -5.70
N ARG A 127 -12.97 -2.89 -5.97
CA ARG A 127 -12.00 -3.92 -5.59
C ARG A 127 -11.37 -3.55 -4.25
N THR A 128 -11.26 -4.53 -3.36
CA THR A 128 -10.68 -4.36 -2.03
C THR A 128 -9.79 -5.54 -1.68
N GLY A 129 -8.72 -5.28 -0.91
CA GLY A 129 -7.78 -6.31 -0.50
C GLY A 129 -6.73 -6.65 -1.56
N TRP A 130 -5.96 -7.70 -1.31
CA TRP A 130 -4.78 -8.02 -2.11
C TRP A 130 -5.13 -8.63 -3.48
N TYR A 131 -4.74 -8.01 -4.59
CA TYR A 131 -5.11 -8.47 -5.96
C TYR A 131 -3.99 -9.03 -6.82
N GLY A 132 -2.75 -9.00 -6.37
CA GLY A 132 -1.66 -9.52 -7.18
C GLY A 132 -0.32 -9.13 -6.61
N PRO A 133 0.74 -9.84 -7.01
CA PRO A 133 2.07 -9.42 -6.64
C PRO A 133 2.27 -8.04 -7.28
N TYR A 134 2.42 -7.03 -6.44
CA TYR A 134 2.70 -5.67 -6.85
C TYR A 134 4.13 -5.55 -7.42
N ILE A 135 4.99 -6.52 -7.09
CA ILE A 135 6.33 -6.72 -7.62
C ILE A 135 6.41 -8.09 -8.27
N GLN A 136 6.75 -8.12 -9.56
CA GLN A 136 6.92 -9.36 -10.32
C GLN A 136 8.40 -9.75 -10.34
N ILE A 137 8.73 -10.90 -9.75
CA ILE A 137 10.11 -11.40 -9.72
C ILE A 137 10.20 -12.85 -10.15
N ASN A 138 11.34 -13.23 -10.71
CA ASN A 138 11.66 -14.64 -10.96
C ASN A 138 12.20 -15.28 -9.68
N PRO A 139 11.99 -16.60 -9.49
CA PRO A 139 12.64 -17.31 -8.41
C PRO A 139 14.16 -17.32 -8.57
N GLU A 140 14.87 -17.34 -7.45
CA GLU A 140 16.32 -17.58 -7.39
C GLU A 140 16.65 -19.04 -7.75
N GLN A 141 17.94 -19.41 -7.75
CA GLN A 141 18.40 -20.76 -8.14
C GLN A 141 17.79 -21.90 -7.32
N ASP A 142 17.40 -21.62 -6.07
CA ASP A 142 16.75 -22.56 -5.16
C ASP A 142 15.22 -22.64 -5.34
N GLY A 143 14.67 -21.92 -6.33
CA GLY A 143 13.24 -21.88 -6.62
C GLY A 143 12.44 -20.91 -5.76
N VAL A 144 13.06 -20.21 -4.80
CA VAL A 144 12.38 -19.27 -3.90
C VAL A 144 12.36 -17.88 -4.50
N ARG A 145 11.21 -17.20 -4.42
CA ARG A 145 11.05 -15.81 -4.85
C ARG A 145 11.46 -14.88 -3.71
N ARG A 146 12.55 -14.15 -3.88
CA ARG A 146 13.04 -13.14 -2.93
C ARG A 146 13.32 -11.83 -3.64
N PHE A 147 12.97 -10.71 -3.00
CA PHE A 147 13.26 -9.38 -3.53
C PHE A 147 14.27 -8.68 -2.62
N ARG A 148 15.52 -9.16 -2.66
CA ARG A 148 16.62 -8.69 -1.82
C ARG A 148 17.08 -7.29 -2.23
N ASP A 149 18.03 -6.71 -1.52
CA ASP A 149 18.80 -5.55 -1.98
C ASP A 149 19.90 -5.94 -2.99
N GLY A 150 20.71 -4.97 -3.43
CA GLY A 150 21.82 -5.19 -4.35
C GLY A 150 22.97 -6.01 -3.75
N TYR A 151 23.13 -5.96 -2.42
CA TYR A 151 24.14 -6.69 -1.66
C TYR A 151 23.77 -8.15 -1.39
N GLN A 152 22.55 -8.55 -1.75
CA GLN A 152 22.01 -9.91 -1.57
C GLN A 152 21.86 -10.32 -0.11
N ASN A 153 21.50 -9.36 0.75
CA ASN A 153 21.20 -9.64 2.15
C ASN A 153 20.01 -10.60 2.29
N GLY A 154 19.88 -11.23 3.47
CA GLY A 154 18.70 -12.06 3.80
C GLY A 154 18.71 -13.49 3.25
N ASN A 155 19.72 -14.30 3.60
CA ASN A 155 19.81 -15.72 3.17
C ASN A 155 18.78 -16.65 3.81
N ASN A 156 18.02 -16.17 4.79
CA ASN A 156 16.97 -16.95 5.43
C ASN A 156 15.75 -17.05 4.48
N PRO A 157 15.37 -18.26 4.00
CA PRO A 157 14.19 -18.43 3.16
C PRO A 157 12.87 -18.05 3.85
N MET A 158 12.87 -18.00 5.19
CA MET A 158 11.69 -17.67 6.00
C MET A 158 11.61 -16.20 6.36
N ASP A 159 12.59 -15.37 5.98
CA ASP A 159 12.54 -13.94 6.22
C ASP A 159 11.54 -13.27 5.26
N PRO A 160 10.43 -12.71 5.77
CA PRO A 160 9.41 -12.09 4.92
C PRO A 160 9.86 -10.74 4.33
N ASN A 161 10.99 -10.20 4.77
CA ASN A 161 11.55 -8.94 4.26
C ASN A 161 12.77 -9.14 3.36
N TYR A 162 13.19 -10.36 3.07
CA TYR A 162 14.25 -10.65 2.10
C TYR A 162 15.57 -9.91 2.38
N GLY A 163 15.94 -9.73 3.65
CA GLY A 163 17.16 -9.02 4.05
C GLY A 163 17.03 -7.49 4.14
N TRP A 164 15.86 -6.93 3.86
CA TRP A 164 15.57 -5.53 4.14
C TRP A 164 15.14 -5.34 5.58
N VAL A 165 15.52 -4.21 6.17
CA VAL A 165 14.95 -3.75 7.43
C VAL A 165 13.70 -2.94 7.12
N VAL A 166 12.58 -3.41 7.65
CA VAL A 166 11.27 -2.77 7.51
C VAL A 166 10.78 -2.33 8.88
N THR A 167 10.45 -1.04 8.98
CA THR A 167 9.83 -0.44 10.17
C THR A 167 8.58 0.30 9.72
N LEU A 168 7.50 0.14 10.47
CA LEU A 168 6.29 0.95 10.32
C LEU A 168 6.22 1.98 11.44
N ALA A 169 5.54 3.11 11.24
CA ALA A 169 5.21 3.98 12.37
C ALA A 169 3.82 4.61 12.28
N GLU A 170 3.26 4.90 13.45
CA GLU A 170 2.01 5.63 13.65
C GLU A 170 2.21 6.66 14.75
N SER A 171 1.87 7.94 14.49
CA SER A 171 1.96 8.99 15.52
C SER A 171 3.31 9.06 16.26
N GLY A 172 4.41 8.74 15.56
CA GLY A 172 5.77 8.71 16.11
C GLY A 172 6.14 7.44 16.91
N THR A 173 5.24 6.46 17.00
CA THR A 173 5.54 5.13 17.56
C THR A 173 5.97 4.18 16.45
N GLU A 174 7.18 3.63 16.55
CA GLU A 174 7.72 2.68 15.59
C GLU A 174 7.38 1.22 15.94
N TYR A 175 7.14 0.43 14.89
CA TYR A 175 6.90 -1.01 14.90
C TYR A 175 7.91 -1.68 13.97
N SER A 176 8.93 -2.34 14.52
CA SER A 176 9.93 -3.06 13.74
C SER A 176 9.54 -4.53 13.50
N ALA A 177 10.06 -5.12 12.42
CA ALA A 177 9.83 -6.52 12.09
C ALA A 177 10.51 -7.52 13.07
N PRO A 178 9.89 -8.68 13.36
CA PRO A 178 8.51 -9.02 13.00
C PRO A 178 7.54 -8.13 13.78
N ILE A 179 6.59 -7.54 13.06
CA ILE A 179 5.62 -6.59 13.62
C ILE A 179 4.75 -7.37 14.62
N THR A 180 5.10 -7.25 15.91
CA THR A 180 4.57 -8.06 17.00
C THR A 180 3.56 -7.29 17.87
N ALA A 181 3.17 -6.07 17.45
CA ALA A 181 2.22 -5.19 18.13
C ALA A 181 0.82 -5.24 17.45
N PRO A 182 -0.25 -4.86 18.17
CA PRO A 182 -1.53 -5.57 18.17
C PRO A 182 -2.18 -5.60 16.78
N ILE A 183 -2.63 -6.80 16.38
CA ILE A 183 -3.60 -7.11 15.31
C ILE A 183 -3.86 -5.91 14.39
N ASN A 184 -3.10 -5.80 13.29
CA ASN A 184 -3.33 -4.83 12.22
C ASN A 184 -3.12 -3.34 12.64
N PRO A 185 -1.92 -2.92 13.11
CA PRO A 185 -1.69 -1.53 13.47
C PRO A 185 -1.82 -0.63 12.23
N PRO A 186 -2.56 0.50 12.32
CA PRO A 186 -2.69 1.47 11.24
C PRO A 186 -1.41 2.31 11.16
N ALA A 187 -0.43 1.85 10.37
CA ALA A 187 0.81 2.59 10.15
C ALA A 187 0.64 3.71 9.13
N GLU A 188 1.13 4.90 9.44
CA GLU A 188 1.13 6.08 8.56
C GLU A 188 2.41 6.19 7.72
N ILE A 189 3.53 5.69 8.26
CA ILE A 189 4.88 5.80 7.69
C ILE A 189 5.46 4.41 7.43
N PHE A 190 6.13 4.24 6.29
CA PHE A 190 6.90 3.05 5.93
C PHE A 190 8.39 3.41 5.80
N TYR A 191 9.22 2.81 6.63
CA TYR A 191 10.67 2.89 6.54
C TYR A 191 11.22 1.63 5.89
N LEU A 192 12.18 1.83 4.98
CA LEU A 192 12.85 0.74 4.30
C LEU A 192 14.34 1.03 4.22
N TYR A 193 15.13 0.10 4.73
CA TYR A 193 16.57 0.24 4.83
C TYR A 193 17.28 -1.07 4.44
N SER A 194 18.46 -0.91 3.86
CA SER A 194 19.44 -1.94 3.51
C SER A 194 20.70 -1.71 4.33
N GLU A 195 21.23 -2.76 4.95
CA GLU A 195 22.45 -2.77 5.78
C GLU A 195 23.75 -2.81 4.95
N GLY A 196 23.68 -2.59 3.63
CA GLY A 196 24.86 -2.64 2.78
C GLY A 196 25.57 -4.01 2.82
N TYR A 197 26.89 -4.00 2.71
CA TYR A 197 27.77 -5.15 2.91
C TYR A 197 28.35 -5.11 4.33
N ASP A 198 27.56 -5.55 5.32
CA ASP A 198 27.99 -5.56 6.72
C ASP A 198 29.12 -6.57 7.00
N LEU A 199 30.34 -6.05 7.21
CA LEU A 199 31.43 -6.68 7.98
C LEU A 199 31.80 -5.87 9.24
N SER A 200 30.95 -4.94 9.71
CA SER A 200 31.03 -4.03 10.89
C SER A 200 30.97 -2.50 10.64
N THR A 201 30.64 -2.02 9.43
CA THR A 201 30.53 -0.57 9.14
C THR A 201 29.17 -0.20 8.58
N THR A 202 28.64 0.97 8.95
CA THR A 202 27.33 1.51 8.49
C THR A 202 27.47 2.50 7.32
N ALA A 203 28.57 2.43 6.56
CA ALA A 203 28.92 3.45 5.55
C ALA A 203 28.26 3.20 4.19
N ASP A 204 27.86 1.97 3.95
CA ASP A 204 27.24 1.41 2.75
C ASP A 204 25.75 1.11 2.93
N ASP A 205 25.23 1.43 4.11
CA ASP A 205 23.81 1.48 4.41
C ASP A 205 23.03 2.40 3.47
N TYR A 206 21.83 1.97 3.10
CA TYR A 206 20.95 2.78 2.27
C TYR A 206 19.47 2.68 2.66
N PRO A 207 18.78 3.81 2.88
CA PRO A 207 19.31 5.17 2.91
C PRO A 207 20.23 5.40 4.11
N SER A 208 21.09 6.42 4.05
CA SER A 208 21.97 6.75 5.18
C SER A 208 21.15 7.02 6.44
N LEU A 209 21.55 6.45 7.58
CA LEU A 209 20.81 6.53 8.86
C LEU A 209 20.31 7.95 9.18
N GLY A 210 19.00 8.08 9.34
CA GLY A 210 18.35 9.29 9.86
C GLY A 210 17.60 10.17 8.87
N ASN A 211 17.52 9.85 7.58
CA ASN A 211 16.69 10.60 6.61
C ASN A 211 16.34 9.75 5.38
N ASP A 212 15.30 8.93 5.43
CA ASP A 212 14.41 8.78 4.27
C ASP A 212 13.25 7.84 4.61
N ASP A 213 12.12 8.46 4.92
CA ASP A 213 10.82 7.80 4.98
C ASP A 213 10.48 7.35 3.55
N LEU A 214 10.39 6.04 3.31
CA LEU A 214 10.07 5.55 1.97
C LEU A 214 8.67 5.98 1.57
N ILE A 215 7.73 5.98 2.51
CA ILE A 215 6.36 6.47 2.35
C ILE A 215 5.99 7.25 3.61
N VAL A 216 5.43 8.45 3.42
CA VAL A 216 4.88 9.28 4.51
C VAL A 216 3.36 9.35 4.46
N ALA A 217 2.72 9.77 5.55
CA ALA A 217 1.26 9.93 5.66
C ALA A 217 0.65 10.64 4.43
N ASP A 218 1.19 11.80 4.05
CA ASP A 218 0.67 12.61 2.96
C ASP A 218 0.80 11.97 1.56
N ASP A 219 1.56 10.87 1.40
CA ASP A 219 1.66 10.18 0.12
C ASP A 219 0.42 9.32 -0.18
N TRP A 220 -0.36 8.94 0.83
CA TRP A 220 -1.46 7.98 0.67
C TRP A 220 -2.64 8.17 1.62
N LEU A 221 -2.55 9.06 2.59
CA LEU A 221 -3.66 9.45 3.46
C LEU A 221 -4.25 10.79 3.00
N ALA A 222 -5.55 10.95 3.23
CA ALA A 222 -6.32 12.15 2.98
C ALA A 222 -7.02 12.62 4.28
N PRO A 223 -7.43 13.90 4.34
CA PRO A 223 -8.28 14.37 5.43
C PRO A 223 -9.59 13.57 5.53
N ASN A 224 -10.05 13.33 6.75
CA ASN A 224 -11.28 12.59 7.01
C ASN A 224 -12.57 13.44 6.98
N SER A 225 -12.46 14.71 6.59
CA SER A 225 -13.59 15.63 6.53
C SER A 225 -13.95 16.00 5.09
N PHE A 226 -15.25 16.02 4.81
CA PHE A 226 -15.79 16.35 3.50
C PHE A 226 -17.20 16.93 3.62
N ASN A 227 -17.68 17.54 2.54
CA ASN A 227 -19.03 18.09 2.49
C ASN A 227 -20.00 17.09 1.87
N ILE A 228 -21.19 16.96 2.45
CA ILE A 228 -22.34 16.30 1.85
C ILE A 228 -23.35 17.38 1.48
N ARG A 229 -23.85 17.33 0.25
CA ARG A 229 -24.84 18.26 -0.28
C ARG A 229 -26.16 17.53 -0.45
N PHE A 230 -27.06 17.73 0.51
CA PHE A 230 -28.43 17.25 0.45
C PHE A 230 -29.23 18.08 -0.55
N VAL A 231 -29.80 17.44 -1.56
CA VAL A 231 -30.56 18.07 -2.63
C VAL A 231 -31.98 17.53 -2.62
N ASN A 232 -32.95 18.41 -2.37
CA ASN A 232 -34.36 18.06 -2.50
C ASN A 232 -34.72 17.97 -3.98
N THR A 233 -35.01 16.77 -4.49
CA THR A 233 -35.37 16.57 -5.90
C THR A 233 -36.84 16.85 -6.19
N SER A 234 -37.68 17.03 -5.17
CA SER A 234 -39.09 17.41 -5.34
C SER A 234 -39.23 18.79 -5.97
N ALA A 235 -40.11 18.87 -6.97
CA ALA A 235 -40.45 20.10 -7.65
C ALA A 235 -41.54 20.92 -6.92
N ALA A 236 -42.25 20.32 -5.97
CA ALA A 236 -43.45 20.90 -5.37
C ALA A 236 -43.39 21.00 -3.84
N SER A 237 -42.72 20.05 -3.18
CA SER A 237 -42.76 19.91 -1.73
C SER A 237 -41.40 20.18 -1.11
N ALA A 238 -41.38 20.97 -0.04
CA ALA A 238 -40.21 21.08 0.82
C ALA A 238 -40.06 19.80 1.66
N ILE A 239 -38.84 19.47 2.04
CA ILE A 239 -38.59 18.47 3.08
C ILE A 239 -38.69 19.21 4.40
N SER A 240 -39.77 18.98 5.12
CA SER A 240 -40.06 19.56 6.44
C SER A 240 -39.72 18.57 7.54
N ASN A 241 -39.54 19.06 8.78
CA ASN A 241 -39.19 18.26 9.96
C ASN A 241 -37.75 17.72 9.94
N LEU A 242 -36.83 18.48 9.31
CA LEU A 242 -35.40 18.27 9.50
C LEU A 242 -35.00 19.01 10.77
N ASP A 243 -35.13 18.31 11.89
CA ASP A 243 -34.74 18.81 13.21
C ASP A 243 -33.70 17.90 13.87
N SER A 244 -33.32 18.21 15.10
CA SER A 244 -32.30 17.48 15.85
C SER A 244 -32.76 16.11 16.38
N SER A 245 -33.98 15.67 16.09
CA SER A 245 -34.45 14.31 16.42
C SER A 245 -34.07 13.26 15.37
N LEU A 246 -33.70 13.70 14.16
CA LEU A 246 -33.21 12.82 13.10
C LEU A 246 -31.71 12.62 13.24
N ASP A 247 -31.33 11.38 13.51
CA ASP A 247 -29.95 10.94 13.58
C ASP A 247 -29.51 10.44 12.20
N TRP A 248 -28.50 11.10 11.64
CA TRP A 248 -27.91 10.73 10.37
C TRP A 248 -26.58 10.04 10.60
N THR A 249 -26.39 8.91 9.93
CA THR A 249 -25.10 8.23 9.88
C THR A 249 -24.60 8.28 8.44
N VAL A 250 -23.36 8.74 8.23
CA VAL A 250 -22.64 8.47 6.98
C VAL A 250 -21.63 7.36 7.23
N THR A 251 -21.49 6.48 6.25
CA THR A 251 -20.52 5.39 6.24
C THR A 251 -19.73 5.45 4.95
N LEU A 252 -18.41 5.45 5.08
CA LEU A 252 -17.44 5.19 4.02
C LEU A 252 -16.86 3.80 4.26
N ALA A 253 -17.20 2.85 3.39
CA ALA A 253 -16.74 1.47 3.50
C ALA A 253 -16.17 0.99 2.18
N LYS A 254 -15.14 0.14 2.22
CA LYS A 254 -14.62 -0.49 0.99
C LYS A 254 -15.55 -1.61 0.49
N SER A 255 -16.27 -2.27 1.40
CA SER A 255 -17.25 -3.32 1.08
C SER A 255 -18.41 -3.37 2.09
N SER A 256 -19.46 -4.14 1.77
CA SER A 256 -20.54 -4.42 2.72
C SER A 256 -20.02 -5.24 3.90
N GLY A 257 -20.02 -4.67 5.10
CA GLY A 257 -19.49 -5.33 6.30
C GLY A 257 -17.97 -5.14 6.51
N ASP A 258 -17.38 -4.13 5.86
CA ASP A 258 -16.01 -3.72 6.11
C ASP A 258 -15.81 -3.38 7.61
N PRO A 259 -15.00 -4.15 8.37
CA PRO A 259 -14.73 -3.87 9.77
C PRO A 259 -13.94 -2.58 9.97
N ASN A 260 -13.32 -2.05 8.91
CA ASN A 260 -12.55 -0.81 8.88
C ASN A 260 -13.34 0.35 8.26
N ALA A 261 -14.67 0.22 8.21
CA ALA A 261 -15.54 1.31 7.75
C ALA A 261 -15.34 2.56 8.61
N TYR A 262 -15.42 3.71 7.94
CA TYR A 262 -15.38 5.02 8.56
C TYR A 262 -16.79 5.53 8.71
N THR A 263 -17.18 5.90 9.93
CA THR A 263 -18.53 6.36 10.22
C THR A 263 -18.53 7.72 10.88
N SER A 264 -19.63 8.45 10.70
CA SER A 264 -19.91 9.66 11.46
C SER A 264 -21.40 9.76 11.68
N ASP A 265 -21.78 9.98 12.93
CA ASP A 265 -23.15 10.30 13.30
C ASP A 265 -23.27 11.82 13.45
N PHE A 266 -24.30 12.40 12.85
CA PHE A 266 -24.54 13.82 12.86
C PHE A 266 -26.03 14.12 12.85
N THR A 267 -26.36 15.32 13.35
CA THR A 267 -27.67 15.92 13.18
C THR A 267 -27.47 17.22 12.43
N PHE A 268 -28.44 17.62 11.62
CA PHE A 268 -28.36 18.92 10.97
C PHE A 268 -29.72 19.61 10.94
N SER A 269 -29.69 20.92 11.17
CA SER A 269 -30.88 21.78 11.21
C SER A 269 -30.71 22.84 10.13
N PRO A 270 -31.29 22.63 8.93
CA PRO A 270 -31.25 23.63 7.88
C PRO A 270 -32.01 24.91 8.33
N PRO A 271 -31.69 26.09 7.77
CA PRO A 271 -32.39 27.32 8.12
C PRO A 271 -33.91 27.19 7.94
N GLY A 272 -34.68 27.38 9.01
CA GLY A 272 -36.13 27.17 9.00
C GLY A 272 -36.56 25.70 9.05
N SER A 273 -35.68 24.80 9.49
CA SER A 273 -35.93 23.36 9.69
C SER A 273 -36.52 22.64 8.47
N SER A 274 -36.19 23.16 7.29
CA SER A 274 -36.64 22.61 6.02
C SER A 274 -35.63 22.84 4.90
N ILE A 275 -35.65 21.95 3.91
CA ILE A 275 -35.00 22.17 2.62
C ILE A 275 -36.10 22.48 1.60
N PRO A 276 -36.14 23.69 1.02
CA PRO A 276 -37.15 24.08 0.04
C PRO A 276 -37.24 23.11 -1.15
N ALA A 277 -38.34 23.13 -1.90
CA ALA A 277 -38.43 22.41 -3.17
C ALA A 277 -37.29 22.86 -4.10
N ARG A 278 -36.57 21.90 -4.71
CA ARG A 278 -35.30 22.13 -5.45
C ARG A 278 -34.20 22.83 -4.65
N GLY A 279 -34.32 22.85 -3.33
CA GLY A 279 -33.38 23.43 -2.40
C GLY A 279 -32.17 22.53 -2.15
N ILE A 280 -31.14 23.14 -1.56
CA ILE A 280 -29.87 22.50 -1.27
C ILE A 280 -29.47 22.86 0.16
N TYR A 281 -28.98 21.88 0.91
CA TYR A 281 -28.30 22.08 2.18
C TYR A 281 -26.95 21.36 2.16
N GLU A 282 -25.90 22.05 2.59
CA GLU A 282 -24.55 21.50 2.64
C GLU A 282 -24.12 21.35 4.09
N TYR A 283 -23.60 20.16 4.43
CA TYR A 283 -23.14 19.81 5.76
C TYR A 283 -21.72 19.26 5.68
N THR A 284 -20.82 19.76 6.53
CA THR A 284 -19.47 19.23 6.66
C THR A 284 -19.47 18.10 7.68
N VAL A 285 -19.05 16.92 7.25
CA VAL A 285 -18.93 15.74 8.10
C VAL A 285 -17.45 15.36 8.26
N ALA A 286 -17.11 14.82 9.42
CA ALA A 286 -15.81 14.23 9.69
C ALA A 286 -16.02 12.77 10.14
N VAL A 287 -15.47 11.82 9.38
CA VAL A 287 -15.63 10.39 9.64
C VAL A 287 -14.43 9.83 10.40
N SER A 288 -14.64 8.81 11.22
CA SER A 288 -13.56 8.15 11.95
C SER A 288 -13.74 6.64 11.90
N SER A 289 -12.65 5.91 12.11
CA SER A 289 -12.67 4.46 12.30
C SER A 289 -12.06 4.12 13.65
N SER A 290 -12.64 3.11 14.33
CA SER A 290 -12.11 2.58 15.60
C SER A 290 -11.10 1.45 15.39
N THR A 291 -10.98 0.96 14.16
CA THR A 291 -10.17 -0.21 13.76
C THR A 291 -9.09 0.14 12.72
N ALA A 292 -9.15 1.35 12.15
CA ALA A 292 -8.15 1.94 11.27
C ALA A 292 -7.72 3.32 11.81
N PHE A 293 -7.56 4.33 10.94
CA PHE A 293 -7.17 5.68 11.36
C PHE A 293 -8.34 6.44 11.98
N SER A 294 -8.08 7.16 13.06
CA SER A 294 -9.12 7.94 13.74
C SER A 294 -9.46 9.26 13.04
N ASP A 295 -8.48 9.87 12.36
CA ASP A 295 -8.54 11.23 11.83
C ASP A 295 -8.08 11.36 10.36
N LYS A 296 -7.76 10.23 9.72
CA LYS A 296 -7.29 10.17 8.32
C LYS A 296 -8.07 9.13 7.52
N LEU A 297 -8.11 9.31 6.21
CA LEU A 297 -8.68 8.35 5.26
C LEU A 297 -7.59 7.82 4.33
N PRO A 298 -7.38 6.50 4.26
CA PRO A 298 -6.58 5.89 3.21
C PRO A 298 -7.09 6.25 1.82
N ALA A 299 -6.17 6.48 0.90
CA ALA A 299 -6.49 6.66 -0.50
C ALA A 299 -7.08 5.36 -1.08
N GLY A 300 -8.00 5.50 -2.02
CA GLY A 300 -8.66 4.37 -2.66
C GLY A 300 -10.14 4.59 -2.90
N TYR A 301 -10.82 3.52 -3.26
CA TYR A 301 -12.24 3.55 -3.60
C TYR A 301 -13.10 3.21 -2.39
N TYR A 302 -14.11 4.03 -2.15
CA TYR A 302 -15.05 3.87 -1.06
C TYR A 302 -16.47 3.89 -1.58
N ILE A 303 -17.32 3.11 -0.92
CA ILE A 303 -18.76 3.20 -1.03
C ILE A 303 -19.24 4.13 0.07
N VAL A 304 -19.94 5.20 -0.32
CA VAL A 304 -20.57 6.14 0.59
C VAL A 304 -22.04 5.82 0.68
N SER A 305 -22.50 5.56 1.88
CA SER A 305 -23.92 5.40 2.20
C SER A 305 -24.30 6.34 3.34
N THR A 306 -25.47 6.95 3.25
CA THR A 306 -26.09 7.61 4.40
C THR A 306 -27.27 6.80 4.89
N ARG A 307 -27.51 6.83 6.18
CA ARG A 307 -28.70 6.31 6.85
C ARG A 307 -29.30 7.44 7.69
N CYS A 308 -30.61 7.46 7.80
CA CYS A 308 -31.33 8.33 8.71
C CYS A 308 -32.18 7.43 9.59
N ASP A 309 -32.15 7.68 10.89
CA ASP A 309 -33.00 7.06 11.89
C ASP A 309 -33.66 8.18 12.74
N ASP A 310 -34.86 7.93 13.26
CA ASP A 310 -35.53 8.81 14.23
C ASP A 310 -35.44 8.16 15.61
N SER A 311 -34.58 8.72 16.49
CA SER A 311 -34.34 8.18 17.82
C SER A 311 -35.49 8.42 18.80
N THR A 312 -36.48 9.22 18.42
CA THR A 312 -37.61 9.62 19.27
C THR A 312 -38.95 9.00 18.86
N ALA A 313 -38.99 8.24 17.76
CA ALA A 313 -40.21 7.72 17.18
C ALA A 313 -40.99 6.76 18.13
N THR A 314 -42.11 7.25 18.67
CA THR A 314 -43.27 6.41 19.04
C THR A 314 -44.32 6.33 17.90
N SER A 315 -44.13 7.14 16.85
CA SER A 315 -44.76 7.15 15.52
C SER A 315 -43.84 7.97 14.61
N PRO A 316 -43.71 7.71 13.29
CA PRO A 316 -42.52 8.08 12.53
C PRO A 316 -42.46 9.58 12.24
N ALA A 317 -41.43 10.30 12.70
CA ALA A 317 -40.88 11.35 11.87
C ALA A 317 -40.18 10.62 10.72
N SER A 318 -40.79 10.67 9.54
CA SER A 318 -40.30 9.93 8.38
C SER A 318 -39.02 10.60 7.90
N CYS A 319 -37.88 9.91 8.09
CA CYS A 319 -36.68 10.21 7.35
C CYS A 319 -37.02 10.39 5.86
N PRO A 320 -36.48 11.44 5.21
CA PRO A 320 -36.78 11.68 3.81
C PRO A 320 -36.35 10.49 2.98
N GLU A 321 -37.11 10.18 1.93
CA GLU A 321 -36.79 9.09 1.03
C GLU A 321 -35.44 9.37 0.35
N MET A 322 -34.50 8.44 0.51
CA MET A 322 -33.20 8.52 -0.14
C MET A 322 -33.30 7.94 -1.54
N THR A 323 -33.33 8.80 -2.55
CA THR A 323 -33.39 8.38 -3.96
C THR A 323 -32.01 8.13 -4.57
N SER A 324 -30.94 8.36 -3.80
CA SER A 324 -29.57 8.08 -4.20
C SER A 324 -29.19 6.63 -3.88
N SER A 325 -28.57 5.94 -4.84
CA SER A 325 -27.81 4.72 -4.53
C SER A 325 -26.50 5.10 -3.83
N PRO A 326 -25.90 4.19 -3.05
CA PRO A 326 -24.55 4.39 -2.54
C PRO A 326 -23.61 4.86 -3.65
N TYR A 327 -22.84 5.92 -3.38
CA TYR A 327 -21.89 6.46 -4.35
C TYR A 327 -20.56 5.74 -4.22
N THR A 328 -19.96 5.38 -5.34
CA THR A 328 -18.54 5.05 -5.35
C THR A 328 -17.76 6.34 -5.50
N VAL A 329 -16.91 6.63 -4.52
CA VAL A 329 -16.03 7.79 -4.51
C VAL A 329 -14.58 7.33 -4.48
N MET A 330 -13.70 8.15 -5.05
CA MET A 330 -12.27 7.94 -5.01
C MET A 330 -11.66 8.95 -4.05
N VAL A 331 -10.99 8.45 -3.01
CA VAL A 331 -10.18 9.23 -2.09
C VAL A 331 -8.78 9.35 -2.66
N LEU A 332 -8.35 10.59 -2.87
CA LEU A 332 -7.02 10.92 -3.36
C LEU A 332 -6.23 11.62 -2.25
N PRO A 333 -4.94 11.27 -2.06
CA PRO A 333 -4.10 11.96 -1.09
C PRO A 333 -3.88 13.41 -1.54
N ARG A 334 -3.71 14.32 -0.58
CA ARG A 334 -3.47 15.76 -0.79
C ARG A 334 -4.55 16.50 -1.59
N GLN A 335 -5.70 15.88 -1.84
CA GLN A 335 -6.84 16.51 -2.49
C GLN A 335 -8.01 16.60 -1.52
N GLN A 336 -8.68 17.75 -1.54
CA GLN A 336 -9.90 17.93 -0.79
C GLN A 336 -11.02 17.19 -1.51
N PHE A 337 -11.80 16.40 -0.76
CA PHE A 337 -13.01 15.80 -1.26
C PHE A 337 -13.98 16.87 -1.74
N GLY A 338 -14.43 16.75 -2.99
CA GLY A 338 -15.56 17.54 -3.47
C GLY A 338 -16.84 17.21 -2.70
N PRO A 339 -17.85 18.09 -2.71
CA PRO A 339 -19.10 17.83 -2.03
C PRO A 339 -19.83 16.64 -2.67
N ILE A 340 -20.20 15.66 -1.84
CA ILE A 340 -20.97 14.50 -2.27
C ILE A 340 -22.43 14.91 -2.36
N ARG A 341 -22.99 14.91 -3.58
CA ARG A 341 -24.41 15.19 -3.78
C ARG A 341 -25.24 14.01 -3.28
N TRP A 342 -26.20 14.27 -2.41
CA TRP A 342 -27.14 13.28 -1.90
C TRP A 342 -28.58 13.73 -2.18
N ASN A 343 -29.26 13.08 -3.11
CA ASN A 343 -30.64 13.38 -3.45
C ASN A 343 -31.59 12.74 -2.43
N ILE A 344 -32.55 13.55 -1.98
CA ILE A 344 -33.58 13.19 -1.01
C ILE A 344 -34.94 13.71 -1.47
N GLU A 345 -36.00 13.02 -1.08
CA GLU A 345 -37.39 13.40 -1.33
C GLU A 345 -38.21 13.43 -0.02
N PRO A 346 -39.29 14.23 0.04
CA PRO A 346 -40.13 14.37 1.23
C PRO A 346 -40.79 13.09 1.72
#